data_AF-A0AA94XQK5-F1
#
_entry.id   AF-A0AA94XQK5-F1
#
_cell.length_a   1.000
_cell.length_b   1.000
_cell.length_c   1.000
_cell.angle_alpha   90.00
_cell.angle_beta   90.00
_cell.angle_gamma   90.00
#
_symmetry.space_group_name_H-M   'P 1'
#
loop_
_entity.id
_entity.type
_entity.pdbx_description
1 polymer ?
#
loop_
_entity_poly.entity_id
_entity_poly.type
_entity_poly.pdbx_seq_one_letter_code
_entity_poly.pdbx_strand_id
1 'polypeptide(L)'
;MIFLMIGLALLPHALIRRRHFSRLRDGEQTYSRRASIRTEFLCAGIAGAMTVALVAFGLASYRTAMSNLEANVHKEYSPTELDIKYWNGSWATADITFADGTSIDGAQISVQDAYRPFIAENTTTD
;
A
#
# COMPACT_ATOMS: atom_id res chain seq x y z
N MET A 1 6.41 1.64 6.22
CA MET A 1 6.77 0.53 7.13
C MET A 1 7.56 0.96 8.36
N ILE A 2 8.52 1.90 8.28
CA ILE A 2 9.33 2.32 9.44
C ILE A 2 8.46 2.81 10.61
N PHE A 3 7.46 3.67 10.35
CA PHE A 3 6.56 4.17 11.40
C PHE A 3 5.72 3.08 12.08
N LEU A 4 5.36 2.02 11.35
CA LEU A 4 4.64 0.88 11.91
C LEU A 4 5.51 0.14 12.93
N MET A 5 6.78 -0.08 12.59
CA MET A 5 7.73 -0.74 13.49
C MET A 5 7.99 0.09 14.75
N ILE A 6 8.14 1.40 14.60
CA ILE A 6 8.29 2.33 15.72
C ILE A 6 7.03 2.31 16.60
N GLY A 7 5.84 2.39 16.00
CA GLY A 7 4.57 2.33 16.73
C GLY A 7 4.38 1.01 17.47
N LEU A 8 4.68 -0.12 16.83
CA LEU A 8 4.60 -1.46 17.42
C LEU A 8 5.58 -1.66 18.59
N ALA A 9 6.74 -1.02 18.57
CA ALA A 9 7.67 -1.08 19.71
C ALA A 9 7.25 -0.12 20.84
N LEU A 10 6.85 1.11 20.50
CA LEU A 10 6.55 2.16 21.49
C LEU A 10 5.22 1.92 22.20
N LEU A 11 4.19 1.43 21.53
CA LEU A 11 2.86 1.29 22.14
C LEU A 11 2.86 0.26 23.29
N PRO A 12 3.38 -0.98 23.13
CA PRO A 12 3.49 -1.93 24.24
C PRO A 12 4.42 -1.43 25.34
N HIS A 13 5.54 -0.79 24.97
CA HIS A 13 6.46 -0.21 25.95
C HIS A 13 5.78 0.85 26.82
N ALA A 14 5.03 1.78 26.21
CA ALA A 14 4.29 2.81 26.92
C ALA A 14 3.18 2.21 27.81
N LEU A 15 2.51 1.15 27.36
CA LEU A 15 1.51 0.42 28.15
C LEU A 15 2.12 -0.26 29.38
N ILE A 16 3.27 -0.92 29.22
CA ILE A 16 4.00 -1.55 30.33
C ILE A 16 4.44 -0.49 31.34
N ARG A 17 5.03 0.63 30.87
CA ARG A 17 5.42 1.74 31.74
C ARG A 17 4.24 2.36 32.46
N ARG A 18 3.10 2.54 31.79
CA ARG A 18 1.86 3.02 32.41
C ARG A 18 1.36 2.09 33.52
N ARG A 19 1.37 0.78 33.26
CA ARG A 19 0.96 -0.24 34.24
C ARG A 19 1.90 -0.31 35.44
N HIS A 20 3.19 -0.14 35.22
CA HIS A 20 4.18 -0.05 36.30
C HIS A 20 3.98 1.23 37.11
N PHE A 21 3.78 2.37 36.44
CA PHE A 21 3.56 3.66 37.09
C PHE A 21 2.34 3.66 38.01
N SER A 22 1.24 3.00 37.63
CA SER A 22 0.03 2.91 38.47
C SER A 22 0.20 2.03 39.72
N ARG A 23 1.30 1.29 39.84
CA ARG A 23 1.62 0.43 41.00
C ARG A 23 2.64 1.07 41.95
N LEU A 24 3.18 2.24 41.62
CA LEU A 24 4.13 2.95 42.45
C LEU A 24 3.43 3.54 43.69
N ARG A 25 4.16 3.61 44.81
CA ARG A 25 3.68 4.24 46.05
C ARG A 25 3.41 5.73 45.86
N ASP A 26 2.49 6.26 46.67
CA ASP A 26 2.23 7.70 46.73
C ASP A 26 3.50 8.43 47.20
N GLY A 27 4.02 9.31 46.34
CA GLY A 27 5.33 9.98 46.47
C GLY A 27 6.33 9.63 45.35
N GLU A 28 6.24 8.44 44.76
CA GLU A 28 7.10 8.02 43.63
C GLU A 28 6.47 8.32 42.25
N GLN A 29 5.17 8.63 42.25
CA GLN A 29 4.39 9.04 41.07
C GLN A 29 4.61 10.51 40.72
N THR A 30 5.84 10.85 40.30
CA THR A 30 6.20 12.22 39.96
C THR A 30 5.55 12.71 38.65
N TYR A 31 5.39 14.03 38.53
CA TYR A 31 4.89 14.67 37.31
C TYR A 31 5.77 14.34 36.09
N SER A 32 7.10 14.38 36.25
CA SER A 32 8.05 14.09 35.16
C SER A 32 7.87 12.68 34.57
N ARG A 33 7.64 11.67 35.42
CA ARG A 33 7.36 10.29 34.98
C ARG A 33 6.03 10.19 34.23
N ARG A 34 4.97 10.86 34.71
CA ARG A 34 3.67 10.90 34.04
C ARG A 34 3.74 11.59 32.68
N ALA A 35 4.44 12.73 32.60
CA ALA A 35 4.65 13.49 31.38
C ALA A 35 5.45 12.67 30.35
N SER A 36 6.54 12.01 30.77
CA SER A 36 7.33 11.13 29.91
C SER A 36 6.50 9.99 29.31
N ILE A 37 5.66 9.32 30.12
CA ILE A 37 4.76 8.26 29.62
C ILE A 37 3.75 8.83 28.62
N ARG A 38 3.20 10.02 28.86
CA ARG A 38 2.29 10.69 27.92
C ARG A 38 2.97 11.01 26.60
N THR A 39 4.21 11.49 26.62
CA THR A 39 4.99 11.75 25.40
C THR A 39 5.22 10.48 24.60
N GLU A 40 5.51 9.34 25.24
CA GLU A 40 5.63 8.06 24.53
C GLU A 40 4.32 7.63 23.84
N PHE A 41 3.18 7.77 24.50
CA PHE A 41 1.89 7.53 23.86
C PHE A 41 1.62 8.48 22.70
N LEU A 42 2.00 9.75 22.82
CA LEU A 42 1.86 10.73 21.75
C LEU A 42 2.73 10.35 20.54
N CYS A 43 4.00 9.98 20.77
CA CYS A 43 4.90 9.51 19.72
C CYS A 43 4.37 8.24 19.03
N ALA A 44 3.88 7.26 19.81
CA ALA A 44 3.27 6.05 19.26
C ALA A 44 2.00 6.38 18.45
N GLY A 45 1.16 7.29 18.95
CA GLY A 45 -0.05 7.75 18.25
C GLY A 45 0.26 8.45 16.93
N ILE A 46 1.25 9.35 16.92
CA ILE A 46 1.69 10.04 15.68
C ILE A 46 2.26 9.02 14.69
N ALA A 47 3.10 8.08 15.13
CA ALA A 47 3.64 7.05 14.26
C ALA A 47 2.54 6.16 13.66
N GLY A 48 1.51 5.82 14.46
CA GLY A 48 0.31 5.12 13.99
C GLY A 48 -0.46 5.93 12.94
N ALA A 49 -0.75 7.20 13.22
CA ALA A 49 -1.47 8.08 12.31
C ALA A 49 -0.73 8.26 10.97
N MET A 50 0.59 8.47 11.01
CA MET A 50 1.43 8.57 9.81
C MET A 50 1.43 7.28 8.99
N THR A 51 1.45 6.13 9.67
CA THR A 51 1.37 4.82 8.99
C THR A 51 0.05 4.70 8.23
N VAL A 52 -1.07 5.01 8.88
CA VAL A 52 -2.40 4.95 8.26
C VAL A 52 -2.49 5.91 7.08
N ALA A 53 -2.01 7.14 7.23
CA ALA A 53 -2.01 8.14 6.16
C ALA A 53 -1.22 7.68 4.93
N LEU A 54 -0.01 7.13 5.13
CA LEU A 54 0.82 6.64 4.03
C LEU A 54 0.23 5.41 3.35
N VAL A 55 -0.40 4.50 4.10
CA VAL A 55 -1.09 3.34 3.52
C VAL A 55 -2.29 3.78 2.69
N ALA A 56 -3.12 4.70 3.22
CA ALA A 56 -4.26 5.24 2.49
C ALA A 56 -3.82 5.95 1.20
N PHE A 57 -2.78 6.77 1.28
CA PHE A 57 -2.19 7.44 0.13
C PHE A 57 -1.68 6.43 -0.90
N GLY A 58 -0.91 5.42 -0.47
CA GLY A 58 -0.38 4.38 -1.36
C GLY A 58 -1.49 3.59 -2.08
N LEU A 59 -2.57 3.24 -1.37
CA LEU A 59 -3.73 2.57 -1.97
C LEU A 59 -4.46 3.46 -2.98
N ALA A 60 -4.62 4.75 -2.68
CA ALA A 60 -5.23 5.70 -3.61
C ALA A 60 -4.38 5.85 -4.88
N SER A 61 -3.08 6.08 -4.73
CA SER A 61 -2.15 6.18 -5.87
C SER A 61 -2.10 4.91 -6.70
N TYR A 62 -2.13 3.73 -6.07
CA TYR A 62 -2.17 2.45 -6.77
C TYR A 62 -3.42 2.30 -7.64
N ARG A 63 -4.61 2.67 -7.13
CA ARG A 63 -5.86 2.65 -7.90
C ARG A 63 -5.82 3.61 -9.08
N THR A 64 -5.29 4.82 -8.87
CA THR A 64 -5.12 5.79 -9.96
C THR A 64 -4.16 5.26 -11.03
N ALA A 65 -3.04 4.65 -10.63
CA ALA A 65 -2.09 4.07 -11.58
C ALA A 65 -2.72 2.92 -12.39
N MET A 66 -3.53 2.07 -11.76
CA MET A 66 -4.28 1.01 -12.44
C MET A 66 -5.24 1.58 -13.49
N SER A 67 -6.05 2.57 -13.10
CA SER A 67 -7.00 3.21 -14.01
C SER A 67 -6.29 3.90 -15.19
N ASN A 68 -5.12 4.50 -14.96
CA ASN A 68 -4.31 5.07 -16.04
C ASN A 68 -3.75 4.01 -16.99
N LEU A 69 -3.34 2.85 -16.47
CA LEU A 69 -2.90 1.72 -17.29
C LEU A 69 -4.04 1.25 -18.20
N GLU A 70 -5.22 1.02 -17.62
CA GLU A 70 -6.43 0.62 -18.34
C GLU A 70 -6.77 1.62 -19.45
N ALA A 71 -6.78 2.91 -19.13
CA ALA A 71 -7.04 3.98 -20.10
C ALA A 71 -6.00 4.02 -21.24
N ASN A 72 -4.72 3.80 -20.93
CA ASN A 72 -3.67 3.76 -21.93
C ASN A 72 -3.81 2.53 -22.84
N VAL A 73 -4.18 1.37 -22.29
CA VAL A 73 -4.44 0.15 -23.07
C VAL A 73 -5.63 0.37 -24.00
N HIS A 74 -6.72 0.96 -23.50
CA HIS A 74 -7.87 1.31 -24.34
C HIS A 74 -7.52 2.28 -25.46
N LYS A 75 -6.67 3.26 -25.18
CA LYS A 75 -6.24 4.25 -26.18
C LYS A 75 -5.36 3.65 -27.27
N GLU A 76 -4.44 2.75 -26.93
CA GLU A 76 -3.46 2.19 -27.87
C GLU A 76 -4.04 1.03 -28.68
N TYR A 77 -4.79 0.14 -28.03
CA TYR A 77 -5.19 -1.15 -28.59
C TYR A 77 -6.68 -1.28 -28.87
N SER A 78 -7.52 -0.38 -28.33
CA SER A 78 -8.98 -0.43 -28.46
C SER A 78 -9.58 -1.84 -28.23
N PRO A 79 -9.24 -2.53 -27.13
CA PRO A 79 -9.81 -3.84 -26.85
C PRO A 79 -11.32 -3.70 -26.60
N THR A 80 -12.07 -4.74 -26.99
CA THR A 80 -13.50 -4.88 -26.73
C THR A 80 -13.73 -5.27 -25.27
N GLU A 81 -12.85 -6.08 -24.71
CA GLU A 81 -12.86 -6.49 -23.30
C GLU A 81 -11.44 -6.48 -22.74
N LEU A 82 -11.29 -5.99 -21.51
CA LEU A 82 -10.03 -5.93 -20.77
C LEU A 82 -10.32 -6.22 -19.30
N ASP A 83 -9.81 -7.33 -18.79
CA ASP A 83 -9.94 -7.70 -17.38
C ASP A 83 -8.56 -7.85 -16.72
N ILE A 84 -8.17 -6.83 -15.95
CA ILE A 84 -6.88 -6.83 -15.25
C ILE A 84 -6.99 -7.62 -13.95
N LYS A 85 -6.38 -8.82 -13.93
CA LYS A 85 -6.36 -9.72 -12.77
C LYS A 85 -5.39 -9.27 -11.68
N TYR A 86 -4.24 -8.75 -12.09
CA TYR A 86 -3.16 -8.39 -11.17
C TYR A 86 -2.36 -7.20 -11.69
N TRP A 87 -1.89 -6.35 -10.78
CA TRP A 87 -1.01 -5.21 -11.04
C TRP A 87 -0.07 -5.01 -9.86
N ASN A 88 1.20 -4.73 -10.14
CA ASN A 88 2.19 -4.46 -9.09
C ASN A 88 2.82 -3.06 -9.15
N GLY A 89 2.39 -2.22 -10.08
CA GLY A 89 2.97 -0.89 -10.30
C GLY A 89 3.93 -0.80 -11.49
N SER A 90 4.33 -1.93 -12.09
CA SER A 90 5.25 -1.97 -13.23
C SER A 90 4.75 -2.85 -14.38
N TRP A 91 4.07 -3.94 -14.06
CA TRP A 91 3.39 -4.79 -15.04
C TRP A 91 2.08 -5.33 -14.47
N ALA A 92 1.14 -5.62 -15.37
CA ALA A 92 -0.15 -6.24 -15.10
C ALA A 92 -0.26 -7.59 -15.81
N THR A 93 -1.12 -8.46 -15.28
CA THR A 93 -1.65 -9.61 -16.01
C THR A 93 -3.13 -9.35 -16.26
N ALA A 94 -3.55 -9.49 -17.51
CA ALA A 94 -4.93 -9.23 -17.92
C ALA A 94 -5.37 -10.21 -19.01
N ASP A 95 -6.68 -10.46 -19.06
CA ASP A 95 -7.31 -11.11 -20.21
C ASP A 95 -7.79 -10.01 -21.16
N ILE A 96 -7.48 -10.13 -22.45
CA ILE A 96 -7.72 -9.07 -23.45
C ILE A 96 -8.41 -9.66 -24.67
N THR A 97 -9.56 -9.07 -25.06
CA THR A 97 -10.28 -9.41 -26.28
C THR A 97 -10.24 -8.24 -27.25
N PHE A 98 -9.74 -8.45 -28.46
CA PHE A 98 -9.65 -7.43 -29.51
C PHE A 98 -10.90 -7.43 -30.42
N ALA A 99 -11.07 -6.35 -31.19
CA ALA A 99 -12.23 -6.18 -32.07
C ALA A 99 -12.30 -7.18 -33.24
N ASP A 100 -11.18 -7.83 -33.58
CA ASP A 100 -11.10 -8.90 -34.56
C ASP A 100 -11.58 -10.26 -34.01
N GLY A 101 -11.92 -10.33 -32.72
CA GLY A 101 -12.34 -11.53 -32.01
C GLY A 101 -11.19 -12.33 -31.39
N THR A 102 -9.94 -11.89 -31.55
CA THR A 102 -8.79 -12.53 -30.92
C THR A 102 -8.82 -12.27 -29.41
N SER A 103 -8.75 -13.33 -28.60
CA SER A 103 -8.61 -13.24 -27.14
C SER A 103 -7.26 -13.76 -26.70
N ILE A 104 -6.59 -13.04 -25.80
CA ILE A 104 -5.34 -13.45 -25.17
C ILE A 104 -5.59 -13.53 -23.66
N ASP A 105 -5.61 -14.74 -23.15
CA ASP A 105 -5.77 -15.00 -21.72
C ASP A 105 -4.41 -14.89 -21.02
N GLY A 106 -4.37 -14.23 -19.85
CA GLY A 106 -3.15 -14.08 -19.06
C GLY A 106 -2.05 -13.26 -19.74
N ALA A 107 -2.42 -12.32 -20.61
CA ALA A 107 -1.48 -11.43 -21.27
C ALA A 107 -0.71 -10.58 -20.25
N GLN A 108 0.61 -10.49 -20.39
CA GLN A 108 1.43 -9.62 -19.55
C GLN A 108 1.51 -8.23 -20.20
N ILE A 109 0.95 -7.22 -19.52
CA ILE A 109 1.02 -5.82 -19.93
C ILE A 109 2.10 -5.12 -19.13
N SER A 110 3.18 -4.71 -19.78
CA SER A 110 4.24 -3.90 -19.17
C SER A 110 4.09 -2.44 -19.55
N VAL A 111 4.57 -1.53 -18.70
CA VAL A 111 4.62 -0.09 -19.01
C VAL A 111 6.02 0.23 -19.52
N GLN A 112 6.12 0.62 -20.79
CA GLN A 112 7.35 1.09 -21.42
C GLN A 112 7.54 2.61 -21.24
N ASP A 113 8.62 3.12 -21.82
CA ASP A 113 8.91 4.55 -21.85
C ASP A 113 7.70 5.39 -22.30
N ALA A 114 7.57 6.58 -21.71
CA ALA A 114 6.44 7.48 -21.91
C ALA A 114 5.06 6.88 -21.55
N TYR A 115 5.01 5.90 -20.64
CA TYR A 115 3.78 5.26 -20.16
C TYR A 115 3.01 4.46 -21.21
N ARG A 116 3.69 4.03 -22.29
CA ARG A 116 3.06 3.23 -23.35
C ARG A 116 2.86 1.79 -22.86
N PRO A 117 1.65 1.23 -22.95
CA PRO A 117 1.41 -0.16 -22.61
C PRO A 117 2.01 -1.06 -23.70
N PHE A 118 2.64 -2.15 -23.28
CA PHE A 118 3.15 -3.18 -24.17
C PHE A 118 2.65 -4.53 -23.72
N ILE A 119 1.92 -5.19 -24.61
CA ILE A 119 1.42 -6.55 -24.40
C ILE A 119 2.51 -7.50 -24.89
N ALA A 120 3.15 -8.20 -23.95
CA ALA A 120 4.03 -9.30 -24.31
C ALA A 120 3.17 -10.49 -24.72
N GLU A 121 3.35 -10.95 -25.94
CA GLU A 121 2.68 -12.15 -26.45
C GLU A 121 3.24 -13.36 -25.68
N ASN A 122 2.44 -13.93 -24.78
CA ASN A 122 2.79 -15.21 -24.18
C ASN A 122 2.60 -16.28 -25.25
N THR A 123 3.65 -16.58 -25.99
CA THR A 123 3.69 -17.74 -26.89
C THR A 123 3.76 -18.99 -26.00
N THR A 124 2.61 -19.41 -25.46
CA THR A 124 2.39 -20.82 -25.16
C THR A 124 2.18 -21.53 -26.48
N THR A 125 3.28 -21.83 -27.16
CA THR A 125 3.33 -22.98 -28.06
C THR A 125 3.14 -24.23 -27.21
N ASP A 126 1.98 -24.87 -27.38
CA ASP A 126 1.74 -26.27 -26.97
C ASP A 126 2.85 -27.21 -27.48
#